data_AF-A0LLZ7-F1
#
_entry.id   AF-A0LLZ7-F1
#
_cell.length_a   1.000
_cell.length_b   1.000
_cell.length_c   1.000
_cell.angle_alpha   90.00
_cell.angle_beta   90.00
_cell.angle_gamma   90.00
#
_symmetry.space_group_name_H-M   'P 1'
#
loop_
_entity.id
_entity.type
_entity.pdbx_description
1 polymer ?
#
loop_
_entity_poly.entity_id
_entity_poly.type
_entity_poly.pdbx_seq_one_letter_code
_entity_poly.pdbx_strand_id
1 'polypeptide(L)'
;MTESTATPSAHSIAGKITAARELFASHGERLLRDKAVAAGLVGLEAAIAECRRAMFDSGIVAACRECEEEEGGSCCGAGIENRYGPTLLLVNLLLGCSLSSKRMSPNSCYFLGETGCVLKVRHILCLNYLCRKIRDLVAHEDLVALQTVMGREMDAVFAVHETVRAFVSR
;
A
#
# COMPACT_ATOMS: atom_id res chain seq x y z
N MET A 1 17.89 14.90 -25.15
CA MET A 1 17.39 14.75 -23.77
C MET A 1 17.92 13.42 -23.27
N THR A 2 19.03 13.45 -22.57
CA THR A 2 19.76 12.25 -22.12
C THR A 2 19.05 11.67 -20.90
N GLU A 3 18.42 10.51 -21.08
CA GLU A 3 17.96 9.67 -19.96
C GLU A 3 19.17 9.35 -19.09
N SER A 4 19.13 9.85 -17.85
CA SER A 4 20.16 9.58 -16.86
C SER A 4 20.04 8.11 -16.43
N THR A 5 21.02 7.31 -16.83
CA THR A 5 21.24 5.91 -16.43
C THR A 5 21.77 5.79 -15.00
N ALA A 6 21.23 6.58 -14.06
CA ALA A 6 21.62 6.50 -12.67
C ALA A 6 21.01 5.25 -12.02
N THR A 7 21.85 4.41 -11.42
CA THR A 7 21.41 3.30 -10.58
C THR A 7 20.44 3.81 -9.51
N PRO A 8 19.23 3.24 -9.38
CA PRO A 8 18.27 3.70 -8.39
C PRO A 8 18.84 3.61 -6.96
N SER A 9 18.83 4.71 -6.22
CA SER A 9 19.21 4.71 -4.81
C SER A 9 18.33 3.74 -4.01
N ALA A 10 18.90 3.01 -3.06
CA ALA A 10 18.17 2.10 -2.17
C ALA A 10 17.04 2.79 -1.37
N HIS A 11 17.13 4.12 -1.19
CA HIS A 11 16.11 4.92 -0.51
C HIS A 11 15.00 5.43 -1.45
N SER A 12 15.24 5.42 -2.76
CA SER A 12 14.24 5.81 -3.77
C SER A 12 13.19 4.72 -3.95
N ILE A 13 11.98 5.11 -4.35
CA ILE A 13 10.94 4.13 -4.63
C ILE A 13 11.34 3.14 -5.75
N ALA A 14 12.07 3.60 -6.76
CA ALA A 14 12.55 2.73 -7.85
C ALA A 14 13.51 1.65 -7.32
N GLY A 15 14.46 2.01 -6.46
CA GLY A 15 15.36 1.04 -5.83
C GLY A 15 14.63 0.03 -4.95
N LYS A 16 13.58 0.46 -4.26
CA LYS A 16 12.75 -0.42 -3.43
C LYS A 16 11.86 -1.36 -4.23
N ILE A 17 11.36 -0.92 -5.39
CA ILE A 17 10.66 -1.78 -6.34
C ILE A 17 11.63 -2.85 -6.88
N THR A 18 12.86 -2.47 -7.24
CA THR A 18 13.90 -3.42 -7.66
C THR A 18 14.17 -4.45 -6.57
N ALA A 19 14.44 -4.01 -5.34
CA ALA A 19 14.69 -4.91 -4.21
C ALA A 19 13.51 -5.86 -3.94
N ALA A 20 12.27 -5.37 -4.02
CA ALA A 20 11.09 -6.21 -3.86
C ALA A 20 10.96 -7.27 -4.96
N ARG A 21 11.27 -6.92 -6.20
CA ARG A 21 11.29 -7.87 -7.33
C ARG A 21 12.38 -8.92 -7.18
N GLU A 22 13.58 -8.53 -6.73
CA GLU A 22 14.68 -9.46 -6.44
C GLU A 22 14.31 -10.45 -5.33
N LEU A 23 13.70 -9.96 -4.25
CA LEU A 23 13.17 -10.81 -3.18
C LEU A 23 12.08 -11.77 -3.69
N PHE A 24 11.18 -11.29 -4.54
CA PHE A 24 10.14 -12.13 -5.12
C PHE A 24 10.71 -13.19 -6.06
N ALA A 25 11.69 -12.85 -6.90
CA ALA A 25 12.35 -13.79 -7.79
C ALA A 25 13.10 -14.89 -7.02
N SER A 26 13.74 -14.55 -5.91
CA SER A 26 14.54 -15.47 -5.10
C SER A 26 13.72 -16.32 -4.14
N HIS A 27 12.63 -15.78 -3.57
CA HIS A 27 11.87 -16.42 -2.49
C HIS A 27 10.39 -16.61 -2.78
N GLY A 28 9.83 -15.99 -3.81
CA GLY A 28 8.38 -15.86 -4.03
C GLY A 28 7.64 -17.21 -4.04
N GLU A 29 8.10 -18.18 -4.82
CA GLU A 29 7.45 -19.50 -4.84
C GLU A 29 7.54 -20.23 -3.49
N ARG A 30 8.67 -20.10 -2.79
CA ARG A 30 8.86 -20.75 -1.48
C ARG A 30 7.98 -20.10 -0.42
N LEU A 31 7.87 -18.77 -0.44
CA LEU A 31 6.95 -18.00 0.41
C LEU A 31 5.49 -18.40 0.15
N LEU A 32 5.08 -18.53 -1.11
CA LEU A 32 3.72 -18.96 -1.45
C LEU A 32 3.41 -20.41 -1.04
N ARG A 33 4.41 -21.29 -0.97
CA ARG A 33 4.28 -22.68 -0.49
C ARG A 33 4.37 -22.80 1.03
N ASP A 34 4.87 -21.79 1.73
CA ASP A 34 4.92 -21.79 3.19
C ASP A 34 3.51 -21.62 3.76
N LYS A 35 3.10 -22.56 4.63
CA LYS A 35 1.72 -22.61 5.15
C LYS A 35 1.36 -21.37 5.98
N ALA A 36 2.31 -20.84 6.76
CA ALA A 36 2.06 -19.69 7.62
C ALA A 36 1.93 -18.41 6.78
N VAL A 37 2.80 -18.23 5.79
CA VAL A 37 2.70 -17.12 4.84
C VAL A 37 1.40 -17.20 4.03
N ALA A 38 1.09 -18.35 3.43
CA ALA A 38 -0.11 -18.52 2.61
C ALA A 38 -1.40 -18.25 3.40
N ALA A 39 -1.52 -18.79 4.62
CA ALA A 39 -2.67 -18.51 5.49
C ALA A 39 -2.76 -17.03 5.89
N GLY A 40 -1.62 -16.40 6.19
CA GLY A 40 -1.54 -14.98 6.49
C GLY A 40 -1.98 -14.10 5.31
N LEU A 41 -1.58 -14.44 4.08
CA LEU A 41 -1.98 -13.72 2.87
C LEU A 41 -3.50 -13.79 2.64
N VAL A 42 -4.13 -14.95 2.86
CA VAL A 42 -5.60 -15.09 2.77
C VAL A 42 -6.30 -14.21 3.79
N GLY A 43 -5.86 -14.23 5.06
CA GLY A 43 -6.42 -13.38 6.11
C GLY A 43 -6.24 -11.89 5.82
N LEU A 44 -5.08 -11.53 5.28
CA LEU A 44 -4.77 -10.17 4.87
C LEU A 44 -5.67 -9.68 3.71
N GLU A 45 -5.90 -10.50 2.69
CA GLU A 45 -6.83 -10.13 1.60
C GLU A 45 -8.25 -9.88 2.12
N ALA A 46 -8.72 -10.68 3.06
CA ALA A 46 -10.03 -10.48 3.69
C ALA A 46 -10.09 -9.14 4.47
N ALA A 47 -9.07 -8.83 5.28
CA ALA A 47 -9.01 -7.58 6.02
C ALA A 47 -8.92 -6.34 5.11
N ILE A 48 -8.15 -6.43 4.03
CA ILE A 48 -8.05 -5.37 3.00
C ILE A 48 -9.42 -5.16 2.33
N ALA A 49 -10.11 -6.23 1.95
CA ALA A 49 -11.41 -6.15 1.30
C ALA A 49 -12.45 -5.50 2.23
N GLU A 50 -12.47 -5.89 3.51
CA GLU A 50 -13.34 -5.31 4.51
C GLU A 50 -13.08 -3.80 4.69
N CYS A 51 -11.82 -3.40 4.86
CA CYS A 51 -11.44 -2.00 5.05
C CYS A 51 -11.72 -1.15 3.82
N ARG A 52 -11.42 -1.65 2.62
CA ARG A 52 -11.74 -0.93 1.38
C ARG A 52 -13.24 -0.71 1.20
N ARG A 53 -14.05 -1.71 1.52
CA ARG A 53 -15.51 -1.56 1.51
C ARG A 53 -15.96 -0.50 2.52
N ALA A 54 -15.49 -0.57 3.76
CA ALA A 54 -15.82 0.43 4.78
C ALA A 54 -15.44 1.87 4.36
N MET A 55 -14.26 2.05 3.76
CA MET A 55 -13.82 3.36 3.23
C MET A 55 -14.64 3.85 2.03
N PHE A 56 -15.09 2.92 1.19
CA PHE A 56 -15.94 3.24 0.04
C PHE A 56 -17.32 3.67 0.52
N ASP A 57 -17.94 2.88 1.40
CA ASP A 57 -19.28 3.11 1.94
C ASP A 57 -19.34 4.42 2.77
N SER A 58 -18.22 4.79 3.43
CA SER A 58 -18.12 6.04 4.19
C SER A 58 -17.82 7.28 3.32
N GLY A 59 -17.78 7.15 1.98
CA GLY A 59 -17.51 8.26 1.05
C GLY A 59 -16.06 8.75 1.02
N ILE A 60 -15.14 8.14 1.77
CA ILE A 60 -13.73 8.58 1.84
C ILE A 60 -13.05 8.42 0.48
N VAL A 61 -13.33 7.31 -0.22
CA VAL A 61 -12.73 7.07 -1.54
C VAL A 61 -13.09 8.17 -2.53
N ALA A 62 -14.36 8.61 -2.53
CA ALA A 62 -14.82 9.69 -3.39
C ALA A 62 -14.17 11.03 -3.00
N ALA A 63 -14.16 11.37 -1.71
CA ALA A 63 -13.56 12.62 -1.22
C ALA A 63 -12.04 12.70 -1.46
N CYS A 64 -11.32 11.58 -1.33
CA CYS A 64 -9.90 11.53 -1.63
C CYS A 64 -9.62 11.68 -3.13
N ARG A 65 -10.47 11.12 -3.99
CA ARG A 65 -10.37 11.27 -5.44
C ARG A 65 -10.57 12.73 -5.86
N GLU A 66 -11.63 13.36 -5.37
CA GLU A 66 -11.91 14.78 -5.64
C GLU A 66 -10.74 15.67 -5.18
N CYS A 67 -10.19 15.41 -3.99
CA CYS A 67 -9.01 16.14 -3.51
C CYS A 67 -7.77 15.95 -4.39
N GLU A 68 -7.55 14.76 -4.97
CA GLU A 68 -6.46 14.56 -5.94
C GLU A 68 -6.71 15.33 -7.24
N GLU A 69 -7.93 15.25 -7.79
CA GLU A 69 -8.31 15.85 -9.07
C GLU A 69 -8.33 17.39 -9.01
N GLU A 70 -8.87 17.97 -7.94
CA GLU A 70 -9.12 19.41 -7.83
C GLU A 70 -8.03 20.17 -7.06
N GLU A 71 -7.33 19.51 -6.13
CA GLU A 71 -6.35 20.16 -5.24
C GLU A 71 -4.93 19.60 -5.39
N GLY A 72 -4.73 18.61 -6.27
CA GLY A 72 -3.43 17.97 -6.51
C GLY A 72 -2.99 17.01 -5.40
N GLY A 73 -3.90 16.63 -4.50
CA GLY A 73 -3.65 15.61 -3.48
C GLY A 73 -2.81 16.09 -2.29
N SER A 74 -3.41 16.09 -1.10
CA SER A 74 -2.70 16.51 0.13
C SER A 74 -1.91 15.36 0.79
N CYS A 75 -2.55 14.21 1.01
CA CYS A 75 -1.96 13.07 1.70
C CYS A 75 -1.35 12.00 0.77
N CYS A 76 -1.71 12.04 -0.51
CA CYS A 76 -1.21 11.14 -1.57
C CYS A 76 -0.23 11.81 -2.53
N GLY A 77 0.35 12.96 -2.17
CA GLY A 77 1.31 13.67 -2.99
C GLY A 77 2.65 12.95 -3.17
N ALA A 78 3.43 13.39 -4.15
CA ALA A 78 4.74 12.83 -4.47
C ALA A 78 5.70 12.82 -3.26
N GLY A 79 6.46 11.74 -3.15
CA GLY A 79 7.45 11.53 -2.09
C GLY A 79 6.97 10.65 -0.94
N ILE A 80 5.65 10.51 -0.72
CA ILE A 80 5.12 9.62 0.31
C ILE A 80 5.50 8.16 0.07
N GLU A 81 5.59 7.74 -1.20
CA GLU A 81 6.03 6.41 -1.61
C GLU A 81 7.43 6.05 -1.10
N ASN A 82 8.29 7.04 -0.85
CA ASN A 82 9.62 6.80 -0.33
C ASN A 82 9.61 6.34 1.13
N ARG A 83 8.46 6.35 1.81
CA ARG A 83 8.28 5.70 3.12
C ARG A 83 8.02 4.20 3.01
N TYR A 84 7.66 3.71 1.82
CA TYR A 84 7.29 2.32 1.64
C TYR A 84 8.55 1.46 1.77
N GLY A 85 8.41 0.23 2.27
CA GLY A 85 9.53 -0.70 2.44
C GLY A 85 9.54 -1.79 1.36
N PRO A 86 10.70 -2.38 1.02
CA PRO A 86 10.78 -3.52 0.10
C PRO A 86 9.89 -4.70 0.51
N THR A 87 9.77 -4.99 1.81
CA THR A 87 8.89 -6.06 2.33
C THR A 87 7.41 -5.78 2.01
N LEU A 88 6.95 -4.53 2.15
CA LEU A 88 5.58 -4.15 1.80
C LEU A 88 5.28 -4.38 0.32
N LEU A 89 6.24 -4.02 -0.53
CA LEU A 89 6.13 -4.19 -1.97
C LEU A 89 6.22 -5.67 -2.37
N LEU A 90 7.04 -6.47 -1.67
CA LEU A 90 7.10 -7.92 -1.83
C LEU A 90 5.76 -8.58 -1.49
N VAL A 91 5.11 -8.18 -0.40
CA VAL A 91 3.79 -8.72 -0.04
C VAL A 91 2.75 -8.38 -1.11
N ASN A 92 2.80 -7.18 -1.69
CA ASN A 92 1.95 -6.85 -2.85
C ASN A 92 2.20 -7.79 -4.04
N LEU A 93 3.47 -8.11 -4.36
CA LEU A 93 3.80 -9.08 -5.41
C LEU A 93 3.28 -10.48 -5.09
N LEU A 94 3.38 -10.93 -3.84
CA LEU A 94 2.82 -12.22 -3.38
C LEU A 94 1.30 -12.29 -3.51
N LEU A 95 0.61 -11.16 -3.36
CA LEU A 95 -0.84 -11.03 -3.59
C LEU A 95 -1.20 -10.81 -5.08
N GLY A 96 -0.24 -10.97 -5.99
CA GLY A 96 -0.45 -10.87 -7.44
C GLY A 96 -0.54 -9.44 -7.99
N CYS A 97 -0.18 -8.41 -7.21
CA CYS A 97 -0.07 -7.06 -7.75
C CYS A 97 1.13 -6.96 -8.70
N SER A 98 0.99 -6.16 -9.76
CA SER A 98 2.13 -5.68 -10.54
C SER A 98 2.64 -4.36 -9.95
N LEU A 99 3.96 -4.25 -9.79
CA LEU A 99 4.59 -2.98 -9.46
C LEU A 99 4.95 -2.29 -10.77
N SER A 100 4.18 -1.29 -11.19
CA SER A 100 4.48 -0.51 -12.41
C SER A 100 5.91 0.02 -12.37
N SER A 101 6.56 0.09 -13.53
CA SER A 101 7.86 0.75 -13.69
C SER A 101 7.72 2.25 -13.97
N LYS A 102 6.48 2.77 -14.09
CA LYS A 102 6.17 4.16 -14.41
C LYS A 102 5.12 4.72 -13.47
N ARG A 103 5.35 5.97 -13.03
CA ARG A 103 4.37 6.78 -12.32
C ARG A 103 3.37 7.37 -13.32
N MET A 104 2.11 7.49 -12.89
CA MET A 104 1.03 8.06 -13.71
C MET A 104 1.08 9.60 -13.76
N SER A 105 1.25 10.26 -12.61
CA SER A 105 1.33 11.73 -12.50
C SER A 105 2.59 12.13 -11.71
N PRO A 106 3.43 13.05 -12.21
CA PRO A 106 4.69 13.45 -11.54
C PRO A 106 4.49 14.02 -10.13
N ASN A 107 3.31 14.59 -9.84
CA ASN A 107 3.02 15.28 -8.58
C ASN A 107 2.35 14.37 -7.53
N SER A 108 1.93 13.18 -7.92
CA SER A 108 1.18 12.24 -7.07
C SER A 108 2.05 11.08 -6.63
N CYS A 109 1.65 10.33 -5.60
CA CYS A 109 2.33 9.11 -5.15
C CYS A 109 2.56 8.13 -6.30
N TYR A 110 3.69 7.41 -6.27
CA TYR A 110 4.10 6.52 -7.37
C TYR A 110 3.07 5.44 -7.71
N PHE A 111 2.30 5.02 -6.71
CA PHE A 111 1.29 3.97 -6.82
C PHE A 111 -0.14 4.52 -6.93
N LEU A 112 -0.33 5.82 -7.08
CA LEU A 112 -1.65 6.38 -7.34
C LEU A 112 -1.99 6.19 -8.83
N GLY A 113 -3.06 5.44 -9.10
CA GLY A 113 -3.65 5.24 -10.43
C GLY A 113 -4.95 6.02 -10.60
N GLU A 114 -5.58 5.90 -11.76
CA GLU A 114 -6.78 6.68 -12.14
C GLU A 114 -7.96 6.49 -11.17
N THR A 115 -8.08 5.30 -10.59
CA THR A 115 -9.17 4.91 -9.68
C THR A 115 -8.69 4.74 -8.24
N GLY A 116 -7.51 5.28 -7.90
CA GLY A 116 -6.90 5.20 -6.58
C GLY A 116 -5.63 4.34 -6.54
N CYS A 117 -5.21 3.97 -5.34
CA CYS A 117 -3.95 3.24 -5.14
C CYS A 117 -3.98 1.85 -5.81
N VAL A 118 -2.97 1.55 -6.62
CA VAL A 118 -2.87 0.27 -7.34
C VAL A 118 -2.34 -0.88 -6.48
N LEU A 119 -1.85 -0.59 -5.27
CA LEU A 119 -1.39 -1.60 -4.32
C LEU A 119 -2.57 -2.17 -3.53
N LYS A 120 -2.57 -3.49 -3.29
CA LYS A 120 -3.44 -4.16 -2.32
C LYS A 120 -3.08 -3.75 -0.90
N VAL A 121 -1.83 -3.99 -0.51
CA VAL A 121 -1.29 -3.63 0.81
C VAL A 121 -0.78 -2.20 0.75
N ARG A 122 -1.41 -1.33 1.54
CA ARG A 122 -1.10 0.10 1.61
C ARG A 122 -0.15 0.36 2.79
N HIS A 123 0.65 1.42 2.68
CA HIS A 123 1.48 1.87 3.80
C HIS A 123 0.59 2.35 4.95
N ILE A 124 1.04 2.19 6.20
CA ILE A 124 0.25 2.52 7.40
C ILE A 124 -0.29 3.96 7.41
N LEU A 125 0.48 4.91 6.87
CA LEU A 125 0.02 6.31 6.73
C LEU A 125 -1.21 6.44 5.82
N CYS A 126 -1.36 5.59 4.82
CA CYS A 126 -2.53 5.57 3.94
C CYS A 126 -3.78 4.96 4.60
N LEU A 127 -3.61 4.31 5.76
CA LEU A 127 -4.69 3.69 6.54
C LEU A 127 -5.04 4.51 7.77
N ASN A 128 -4.03 4.98 8.49
CA ASN A 128 -4.19 5.58 9.82
C ASN A 128 -4.40 7.10 9.76
N TYR A 129 -4.00 7.77 8.68
CA TYR A 129 -4.15 9.22 8.56
C TYR A 129 -5.49 9.62 7.95
N LEU A 130 -6.43 10.03 8.80
CA LEU A 130 -7.68 10.67 8.38
C LEU A 130 -7.50 12.20 8.41
N CYS A 131 -7.39 12.82 7.23
CA CYS A 131 -7.21 14.26 7.13
C CYS A 131 -8.44 15.00 7.68
N ARG A 132 -8.32 16.32 7.90
CA ARG A 132 -9.43 17.13 8.43
C ARG A 132 -10.70 17.01 7.60
N LYS A 133 -10.60 17.03 6.27
CA LYS A 133 -11.76 16.88 5.37
C LYS A 133 -12.52 15.58 5.61
N ILE A 134 -11.79 14.48 5.78
CA ILE A 134 -12.40 13.18 6.08
C ILE A 134 -13.04 13.17 7.46
N ARG A 135 -12.39 13.74 8.46
CA ARG A 135 -12.94 13.82 9.82
C ARG A 135 -14.18 14.71 9.92
N ASP A 136 -14.28 15.73 9.08
CA ASP A 136 -15.44 16.62 8.99
C ASP A 136 -16.57 15.99 8.13
N LEU A 137 -16.24 15.07 7.21
CA LEU A 137 -17.18 14.37 6.33
C LEU A 137 -17.92 13.21 7.03
N VAL A 138 -17.21 12.44 7.85
CA VAL A 138 -17.72 11.18 8.42
C VAL A 138 -18.17 11.40 9.86
N ALA A 139 -19.35 10.92 10.23
CA ALA A 139 -19.86 11.03 11.59
C ALA A 139 -18.92 10.34 12.60
N HIS A 140 -18.89 10.82 13.84
CA HIS A 140 -17.94 10.33 14.84
C HIS A 140 -18.06 8.83 15.10
N GLU A 141 -19.29 8.31 15.22
CA GLU A 141 -19.56 6.88 15.41
C GLU A 141 -19.06 6.03 14.22
N ASP A 142 -19.28 6.50 13.00
CA ASP A 142 -18.80 5.85 11.78
C ASP A 142 -17.26 5.91 11.67
N LEU A 143 -16.63 6.99 12.12
CA LEU A 143 -15.17 7.09 12.22
C LEU A 143 -14.60 6.04 13.17
N VAL A 144 -15.21 5.83 14.33
CA VAL A 144 -14.77 4.80 15.30
C VAL A 144 -14.90 3.40 14.69
N ALA A 145 -16.03 3.12 14.03
CA ALA A 145 -16.24 1.84 13.35
C ALA A 145 -15.20 1.62 12.23
N LEU A 146 -14.96 2.64 11.41
CA LEU A 146 -13.97 2.61 10.34
C LEU A 146 -12.55 2.39 10.87
N GLN A 147 -12.14 3.12 11.91
CA GLN A 147 -10.82 2.96 12.52
C GLN A 147 -10.62 1.55 13.10
N THR A 148 -11.69 0.92 13.62
CA THR A 148 -11.64 -0.47 14.08
C THR A 148 -11.34 -1.43 12.92
N VAL A 149 -11.96 -1.22 11.75
CA VAL A 149 -11.69 -2.02 10.54
C VAL A 149 -10.26 -1.76 10.01
N MET A 150 -9.84 -0.49 9.97
CA MET A 150 -8.47 -0.11 9.59
C MET A 150 -7.43 -0.75 10.52
N GLY A 151 -7.73 -0.82 11.83
CA GLY A 151 -6.94 -1.53 12.82
C GLY A 151 -6.70 -2.98 12.44
N ARG A 152 -7.76 -3.71 12.06
CA ARG A 152 -7.64 -5.10 11.60
C ARG A 152 -6.79 -5.25 10.34
N GLU A 153 -6.91 -4.34 9.35
CA GLU A 153 -6.02 -4.35 8.18
C GLU A 153 -4.56 -4.13 8.62
N MET A 154 -4.29 -3.16 9.50
CA MET A 154 -2.94 -2.88 9.99
C MET A 154 -2.31 -4.06 10.73
N ASP A 155 -3.08 -4.72 11.61
CA ASP A 155 -2.61 -5.89 12.34
C ASP A 155 -2.30 -7.06 11.40
N ALA A 156 -3.16 -7.30 10.40
CA ALA A 156 -2.94 -8.33 9.39
C ALA A 156 -1.70 -8.04 8.53
N VAL A 157 -1.50 -6.78 8.12
CA VAL A 157 -0.31 -6.34 7.38
C VAL A 157 0.94 -6.58 8.22
N PHE A 158 0.91 -6.19 9.49
CA PHE A 158 2.04 -6.39 10.41
C PHE A 158 2.38 -7.88 10.56
N ALA A 159 1.39 -8.73 10.86
CA ALA A 159 1.59 -10.17 11.03
C ALA A 159 2.21 -10.84 9.79
N VAL A 160 1.72 -10.51 8.59
CA VAL A 160 2.29 -11.02 7.33
C VAL A 160 3.70 -10.47 7.10
N HIS A 161 3.94 -9.19 7.34
CA HIS A 161 5.28 -8.60 7.22
C HIS A 161 6.30 -9.29 8.11
N GLU A 162 5.97 -9.52 9.38
CA GLU A 162 6.86 -10.21 10.33
C GLU A 162 7.16 -11.63 9.85
N THR A 163 6.14 -12.36 9.40
CA THR A 163 6.27 -13.73 8.91
C THR A 163 7.16 -13.80 7.67
N VAL A 164 6.92 -12.92 6.69
CA VAL A 164 7.73 -12.84 5.45
C VAL A 164 9.16 -12.41 5.75
N ARG A 165 9.36 -11.43 6.65
CA ARG A 165 10.70 -10.97 7.02
C ARG A 165 11.48 -12.09 7.71
N ALA A 166 10.86 -12.79 8.66
CA ALA A 166 11.47 -13.93 9.33
C ALA A 166 11.81 -15.07 8.36
N PHE A 167 11.05 -15.25 7.27
CA PHE A 167 11.36 -16.22 6.24
C PHE A 167 12.58 -15.82 5.39
N VAL A 168 12.65 -14.56 4.98
CA VAL A 168 13.73 -14.03 4.11
C VAL A 168 15.07 -13.91 4.86
N SER A 169 15.05 -13.73 6.17
CA SER A 169 16.26 -13.65 7.01
C SER A 169 16.83 -15.00 7.45
N ARG A 170 16.25 -16.13 7.01
CA ARG A 170 16.74 -17.49 7.28
C ARG A 170 17.63 -17.99 6.15
#